data_AF-A0A4R7VT71-F1
#
_entry.id   AF-A0A4R7VT71-F1
#
_cell.length_a   1.000
_cell.length_b   1.000
_cell.length_c   1.000
_cell.angle_alpha   90.00
_cell.angle_beta   90.00
_cell.angle_gamma   90.00
#
_symmetry.space_group_name_H-M   'P 1'
#
loop_
_entity.id
_entity.type
_entity.pdbx_description
1 polymer ?
#
loop_
_entity_poly.entity_id
_entity_poly.type
_entity_poly.pdbx_seq_one_letter_code
_entity_poly.pdbx_strand_id
1 'polypeptide(L)'
;MGAGDVIELEGQLVIIDFKLFLVPEEYSENYEQGDRVEISRPEIMFSIMDKILPLGGGRSSIFHRARISGVIESVLPIKVKATSMFVEERGGGFVCIDIEDDTLEKNKPRYDEFLRKNQGVKSDDWLDYL
;
A
#
# COMPACT_ATOMS: atom_id res chain seq x y z
N MET A 1 -11.99 13.99 12.13
CA MET A 1 -11.92 12.62 11.61
C MET A 1 -11.93 11.67 12.78
N GLY A 2 -12.93 10.81 12.86
CA GLY A 2 -13.10 9.73 13.82
C GLY A 2 -13.17 8.37 13.13
N ALA A 3 -13.11 7.30 13.91
CA ALA A 3 -13.38 5.96 13.38
C ALA A 3 -14.81 5.89 12.83
N GLY A 4 -14.98 5.27 11.66
CA GLY A 4 -16.23 5.20 10.92
C GLY A 4 -16.45 6.33 9.89
N ASP A 5 -15.63 7.39 9.91
CA ASP A 5 -15.71 8.44 8.89
C ASP A 5 -15.25 7.90 7.53
N VAL A 6 -15.96 8.28 6.47
CA VAL A 6 -15.55 8.06 5.09
C VAL A 6 -14.60 9.17 4.67
N ILE A 7 -13.48 8.80 4.06
CA ILE A 7 -12.46 9.74 3.61
C ILE A 7 -12.00 9.42 2.19
N GLU A 8 -11.47 10.45 1.53
CA GLU A 8 -10.73 10.35 0.28
C GLU A 8 -9.34 10.92 0.51
N LEU A 9 -8.32 10.17 0.13
CA LEU A 9 -6.92 10.51 0.30
C LEU A 9 -6.17 10.34 -1.02
N GLU A 10 -5.17 11.18 -1.22
CA GLU A 10 -4.26 11.12 -2.35
C GLU A 10 -2.82 11.28 -1.84
N GLY A 11 -1.91 10.48 -2.38
CA GLY A 11 -0.52 10.47 -1.92
C GLY A 11 0.34 9.43 -2.63
N GLN A 12 1.55 9.24 -2.14
CA GLN A 12 2.45 8.17 -2.58
C GLN A 12 2.15 6.89 -1.81
N LEU A 13 1.80 5.85 -2.55
CA LEU A 13 1.62 4.52 -2.01
C LEU A 13 2.99 3.89 -1.83
N VAL A 14 3.30 3.43 -0.62
CA VAL A 14 4.58 2.82 -0.24
C VAL A 14 4.36 1.55 0.57
N ILE A 15 5.30 0.62 0.47
CA ILE A 15 5.38 -0.55 1.34
C ILE A 15 6.49 -0.36 2.37
N ILE A 16 6.17 -0.53 3.65
CA ILE A 16 7.09 -0.43 4.78
C ILE A 16 6.82 -1.63 5.69
N ASP A 17 7.85 -2.38 6.09
CA ASP A 17 7.72 -3.56 6.95
C ASP A 17 6.62 -4.54 6.50
N PHE A 18 6.55 -4.78 5.18
CA PHE A 18 5.54 -5.64 4.53
C PHE A 18 4.09 -5.17 4.71
N LYS A 19 3.86 -3.90 5.05
CA LYS A 19 2.54 -3.28 5.13
C LYS A 19 2.41 -2.13 4.14
N LEU A 20 1.18 -1.85 3.73
CA LEU A 20 0.87 -0.82 2.75
C LEU A 20 0.51 0.50 3.44
N PHE A 21 1.14 1.59 3.01
CA PHE A 21 0.92 2.94 3.54
C PHE A 21 0.70 3.94 2.42
N LEU A 22 -0.12 4.94 2.69
CA LEU A 22 -0.20 6.15 1.88
C LEU A 22 0.51 7.29 2.62
N VAL A 23 1.48 7.90 1.95
CA VAL A 23 2.26 9.04 2.45
C VAL A 23 1.84 10.29 1.66
N PRO A 24 1.75 11.48 2.27
CA PRO A 24 1.48 12.72 1.54
C PRO A 24 2.45 12.95 0.37
N GLU A 25 2.02 13.66 -0.68
CA GLU A 25 2.91 13.98 -1.82
C GLU A 25 4.10 14.86 -1.43
N GLU A 26 3.92 15.73 -0.44
CA GLU A 26 4.96 16.62 0.11
C GLU A 26 5.84 15.93 1.17
N TYR A 27 6.11 14.63 1.00
CA TYR A 27 6.85 13.85 1.98
C TYR A 27 8.32 14.26 2.08
N SER A 28 8.85 14.20 3.29
CA SER A 28 10.30 14.31 3.52
C SER A 28 11.01 13.01 3.16
N GLU A 29 12.31 13.06 2.86
CA GLU A 29 13.13 11.86 2.53
C GLU A 29 13.02 10.74 3.58
N ASN A 30 12.67 11.08 4.83
CA ASN A 30 12.40 10.13 5.92
C ASN A 30 10.89 9.80 6.05
N TYR A 31 10.25 9.40 4.95
CA TYR A 31 8.83 9.01 4.93
C TYR A 31 8.51 7.83 5.87
N GLU A 32 9.52 7.02 6.22
CA GLU A 32 9.38 5.90 7.16
C GLU A 32 9.03 6.36 8.60
N GLN A 33 9.28 7.62 8.94
CA GLN A 33 8.99 8.20 10.26
C GLN A 33 8.01 9.37 10.20
N GLY A 34 7.61 9.79 8.99
CA GLY A 34 6.69 10.90 8.77
C GLY A 34 5.21 10.52 8.89
N ASP A 35 4.37 11.51 8.59
CA ASP A 35 2.92 11.31 8.51
C ASP A 35 2.58 10.29 7.43
N ARG A 36 1.83 9.26 7.81
CA ARG A 36 1.40 8.18 6.93
C ARG A 36 0.10 7.57 7.42
N VAL A 37 -0.65 7.03 6.48
CA VAL A 37 -1.89 6.33 6.72
C VAL A 37 -1.67 4.86 6.40
N GLU A 38 -1.87 3.97 7.39
CA GLU A 38 -1.85 2.52 7.15
C GLU A 38 -3.10 2.13 6.36
N ILE A 39 -2.91 1.40 5.27
CA ILE A 39 -4.00 0.79 4.53
C ILE A 39 -4.20 -0.61 5.10
N SER A 40 -5.43 -0.87 5.53
CA SER A 40 -5.83 -2.18 6.04
C SER A 40 -5.78 -3.22 4.94
N ARG A 41 -5.61 -4.49 5.32
CA ARG A 41 -5.46 -5.61 4.37
C ARG A 41 -4.23 -5.47 3.47
N PRO A 42 -3.01 -5.67 4.01
CA PRO A 42 -1.77 -5.51 3.26
C PRO A 42 -1.68 -6.42 2.03
N GLU A 43 -2.44 -7.52 1.97
CA GLU A 43 -2.53 -8.41 0.80
C GLU A 43 -2.97 -7.70 -0.50
N ILE A 44 -3.56 -6.50 -0.42
CA ILE A 44 -3.84 -5.61 -1.57
C ILE A 44 -2.57 -5.35 -2.41
N MET A 45 -1.38 -5.40 -1.80
CA MET A 45 -0.11 -5.24 -2.52
C MET A 45 0.01 -6.17 -3.73
N PHE A 46 -0.53 -7.39 -3.65
CA PHE A 46 -0.49 -8.33 -4.77
C PHE A 46 -1.47 -7.95 -5.88
N SER A 47 -2.67 -7.46 -5.53
CA SER A 47 -3.59 -6.89 -6.52
C SER A 47 -2.97 -5.70 -7.26
N ILE A 48 -2.12 -4.91 -6.57
CA ILE A 48 -1.38 -3.81 -7.19
C ILE A 48 -0.29 -4.36 -8.11
N MET A 49 0.55 -5.27 -7.62
CA MET A 49 1.65 -5.86 -8.38
C MET A 49 1.19 -6.64 -9.62
N ASP A 50 -0.01 -7.21 -9.60
CA ASP A 50 -0.58 -7.92 -10.74
C ASP A 50 -1.01 -6.96 -11.88
N LYS A 51 -1.22 -5.67 -11.57
CA LYS A 51 -1.69 -4.65 -12.52
C LYS A 51 -0.67 -3.56 -12.83
N ILE A 52 0.22 -3.27 -11.88
CA ILE A 52 1.15 -2.14 -11.91
C ILE A 52 2.55 -2.70 -11.79
N LEU A 53 3.38 -2.38 -12.78
CA LEU A 53 4.79 -2.74 -12.72
C LEU A 53 5.44 -2.01 -11.53
N PRO A 54 6.13 -2.74 -10.63
CA PRO A 54 6.88 -2.12 -9.56
C PRO A 54 7.90 -1.16 -10.18
N LEU A 55 7.99 0.03 -9.61
CA LEU A 55 9.04 0.98 -9.95
C LEU A 55 10.14 0.79 -8.89
N GLY A 56 11.33 0.39 -9.33
CA GLY A 56 12.48 0.27 -8.43
C GLY A 56 12.76 1.63 -7.76
N GLY A 57 12.86 1.62 -6.44
CA GLY A 57 12.93 2.84 -5.63
C GLY A 57 13.47 2.62 -4.23
N GLY A 58 14.66 2.04 -4.09
CA GLY A 58 15.28 1.77 -2.79
C GLY A 58 14.42 0.87 -1.91
N ARG A 59 14.16 1.28 -0.65
CA ARG A 59 13.44 0.48 0.37
C ARG A 59 11.98 0.18 0.09
N SER A 60 11.40 0.70 -1.00
CA SER A 60 10.00 0.45 -1.37
C SER A 60 9.82 0.29 -2.88
N SER A 61 9.09 -0.73 -3.33
CA SER A 61 8.83 -1.03 -4.76
C SER A 61 7.61 -0.37 -5.36
N ILE A 62 6.75 0.16 -4.50
CA ILE A 62 5.57 0.91 -4.89
C ILE A 62 5.93 2.32 -4.44
N PHE A 63 6.27 3.16 -5.39
CA PHE A 63 6.31 4.61 -5.24
C PHE A 63 5.44 5.15 -6.37
N HIS A 64 4.16 4.83 -6.26
CA HIS A 64 3.15 5.22 -7.23
C HIS A 64 2.17 6.15 -6.54
N ARG A 65 1.80 7.22 -7.23
CA ARG A 65 0.71 8.08 -6.79
C ARG A 65 -0.56 7.25 -6.73
N ALA A 66 -1.30 7.34 -5.64
CA ALA A 66 -2.53 6.60 -5.45
C ALA A 66 -3.63 7.50 -4.89
N ARG A 67 -4.86 7.18 -5.29
CA ARG A 67 -6.10 7.74 -4.75
C ARG A 67 -6.87 6.64 -4.05
N ILE A 68 -7.22 6.87 -2.80
CA ILE A 68 -7.87 5.88 -1.95
C ILE A 68 -9.10 6.51 -1.33
N SER A 69 -10.22 5.81 -1.44
CA SER A 69 -11.41 6.11 -0.64
C SER A 69 -11.60 4.98 0.33
N GLY A 70 -12.06 5.28 1.54
CA GLY A 70 -12.21 4.26 2.56
C GLY A 70 -12.84 4.76 3.84
N VAL A 71 -12.95 3.85 4.81
CA VAL A 71 -13.46 4.11 6.14
C VAL A 71 -12.31 4.08 7.13
N ILE A 72 -12.24 5.07 8.02
CA ILE A 72 -11.25 5.08 9.10
C ILE A 72 -11.57 3.96 10.09
N GLU A 73 -10.64 3.02 10.29
CA GLU A 73 -10.73 1.98 11.33
C GLU A 73 -10.09 2.43 12.64
N SER A 74 -9.00 3.18 12.57
CA SER A 74 -8.27 3.72 13.73
C SER A 74 -7.74 5.12 13.41
N VAL A 75 -7.67 5.99 14.41
CA VAL A 75 -7.19 7.38 14.27
C VAL A 75 -5.77 7.60 14.78
N LEU A 76 -5.20 6.70 15.60
CA LEU A 76 -3.85 6.84 16.16
C LEU A 76 -3.18 5.46 16.36
N PRO A 77 -2.29 5.01 15.46
CA PRO A 77 -2.02 5.60 14.14
C PRO A 77 -3.25 5.52 13.23
N ILE A 78 -3.31 6.39 12.22
CA ILE A 78 -4.42 6.40 11.26
C ILE A 78 -4.36 5.12 10.43
N LYS A 79 -5.46 4.38 10.43
CA LYS A 79 -5.64 3.16 9.65
C LYS A 79 -6.97 3.23 8.91
N VAL A 80 -6.95 2.90 7.63
CA VAL A 80 -8.09 3.04 6.73
C VAL A 80 -8.38 1.70 6.08
N LYS A 81 -9.65 1.27 6.10
CA LYS A 81 -10.13 0.19 5.25
C LYS A 81 -10.50 0.79 3.90
N ALA A 82 -9.68 0.51 2.89
CA ALA A 82 -9.95 0.96 1.52
C ALA A 82 -11.24 0.33 0.99
N THR A 83 -12.10 1.16 0.40
CA THR A 83 -13.30 0.75 -0.34
C THR A 83 -13.14 0.96 -1.84
N SER A 84 -12.25 1.86 -2.26
CA SER A 84 -11.76 1.95 -3.62
C SER A 84 -10.29 2.41 -3.65
N MET A 85 -9.52 1.89 -4.62
CA MET A 85 -8.12 2.25 -4.79
C MET A 85 -7.78 2.40 -6.26
N PHE A 86 -7.13 3.51 -6.59
CA PHE A 86 -6.57 3.78 -7.90
C PHE A 86 -5.08 4.07 -7.77
N VAL A 87 -4.26 3.49 -8.63
CA VAL A 87 -2.79 3.66 -8.61
C VAL A 87 -2.34 4.14 -9.99
N GLU A 88 -1.53 5.19 -10.03
CA GLU A 88 -1.00 5.75 -11.27
C GLU A 88 0.06 4.82 -11.86
N GLU A 89 -0.07 4.46 -13.14
CA GLU A 89 0.93 3.68 -13.86
C GLU A 89 1.82 4.60 -14.70
N ARG A 90 3.06 4.86 -14.26
CA ARG A 90 4.12 5.52 -15.06
C ARG A 90 3.70 6.80 -15.79
N GLY A 91 2.83 7.61 -15.19
CA GLY A 91 2.29 8.84 -15.79
C GLY A 91 1.29 8.62 -16.96
N GLY A 92 0.91 7.37 -17.22
CA GLY A 92 -0.11 6.97 -18.20
C GLY A 92 -1.55 7.10 -17.69
N GLY A 93 -1.73 7.33 -16.39
CA GLY A 93 -3.02 7.53 -15.73
C GLY A 93 -3.26 6.57 -14.57
N PHE A 94 -4.41 6.75 -13.90
CA PHE A 94 -4.82 5.96 -12.75
C PHE A 94 -5.52 4.66 -13.17
N VAL A 95 -5.03 3.53 -12.66
CA VAL A 95 -5.58 2.19 -12.85
C VAL A 95 -6.35 1.78 -11.60
N CYS A 96 -7.54 1.22 -11.80
CA CYS A 96 -8.36 0.69 -10.70
C CYS A 96 -7.79 -0.64 -10.19
N ILE A 97 -7.52 -0.72 -8.89
CA ILE A 97 -7.03 -1.92 -8.21
C ILE A 97 -8.22 -2.69 -7.66
N ASP A 98 -8.21 -4.01 -7.89
CA ASP A 98 -9.26 -4.87 -7.36
C ASP A 98 -8.97 -5.18 -5.88
N ILE A 99 -9.85 -4.68 -5.01
CA ILE A 99 -9.78 -4.84 -3.56
C ILE A 99 -11.05 -5.49 -2.99
N GLU A 100 -11.84 -6.15 -3.85
CA GLU A 100 -12.99 -6.92 -3.39
C GLU A 100 -12.55 -8.10 -2.50
N ASP A 101 -13.39 -8.47 -1.53
CA ASP A 101 -13.03 -9.47 -0.52
C ASP A 101 -12.62 -10.80 -1.16
N ASP A 102 -13.32 -11.26 -2.21
CA ASP A 102 -13.01 -12.51 -2.93
C ASP A 102 -11.61 -12.50 -3.57
N THR A 103 -11.17 -11.34 -4.08
CA THR A 103 -9.82 -11.18 -4.66
C THR A 103 -8.77 -11.14 -3.55
N LEU A 104 -9.05 -10.44 -2.46
CA LEU A 104 -8.13 -10.36 -1.34
C LEU A 104 -7.98 -11.70 -0.60
N GLU A 105 -9.05 -12.50 -0.47
CA GLU A 105 -8.95 -13.86 0.07
C GLU A 105 -8.04 -14.76 -0.77
N LYS A 106 -7.99 -14.59 -2.10
CA LYS A 106 -7.05 -15.32 -2.97
C LYS A 106 -5.60 -14.87 -2.78
N ASN A 107 -5.39 -13.60 -2.42
CA ASN A 107 -4.07 -13.02 -2.20
C ASN A 107 -3.52 -13.30 -0.78
N LYS A 108 -4.37 -13.65 0.19
CA LYS A 108 -3.93 -13.98 1.56
C LYS A 108 -2.86 -15.07 1.62
N PRO A 109 -3.01 -16.25 0.97
CA PRO A 109 -1.96 -17.28 1.00
C PRO A 109 -0.63 -16.80 0.40
N ARG A 110 -0.68 -15.96 -0.65
CA ARG A 110 0.50 -15.36 -1.27
C ARG A 110 1.18 -14.40 -0.31
N TYR A 111 0.41 -13.62 0.44
CA TYR A 111 0.91 -12.73 1.49
C TYR A 111 1.51 -13.50 2.67
N ASP A 112 0.86 -14.56 3.14
CA ASP A 112 1.38 -15.38 4.23
C ASP A 112 2.69 -16.09 3.84
N GLU A 113 2.76 -16.61 2.61
CA GLU A 113 3.99 -17.21 2.07
C GLU A 113 5.11 -16.17 1.94
N PHE A 114 4.78 -14.98 1.44
CA PHE A 114 5.70 -13.85 1.33
C PHE A 114 6.26 -13.44 2.70
N LEU A 115 5.41 -13.28 3.72
CA LEU A 115 5.85 -13.01 5.09
C LEU A 115 6.78 -14.09 5.62
N ARG A 116 6.44 -15.37 5.42
CA ARG A 116 7.25 -16.51 5.88
C ARG A 116 8.63 -16.56 5.21
N LYS A 117 8.70 -16.30 3.90
CA LYS A 117 9.97 -16.32 3.13
C LYS A 117 10.89 -15.18 3.52
N ASN A 118 10.31 -14.02 3.83
CA ASN A 118 11.06 -12.79 4.07
C ASN A 118 11.27 -12.53 5.57
N GLN A 119 10.81 -13.44 6.42
CA GLN A 119 11.04 -13.38 7.86
C GLN A 119 12.54 -13.49 8.18
N GLY A 120 13.14 -12.37 8.58
CA GLY A 120 14.57 -12.30 8.94
C GLY A 120 15.49 -11.85 7.79
N VAL A 121 14.96 -11.62 6.60
CA VAL A 121 15.69 -10.98 5.50
C VAL A 121 15.68 -9.47 5.73
N LYS A 122 16.85 -8.83 5.73
CA LYS A 122 17.01 -7.37 5.77
C LYS A 122 17.58 -6.93 4.43
N SER A 123 16.72 -6.82 3.43
CA SER A 123 17.04 -6.09 2.19
C SER A 123 16.43 -4.69 2.22
N ASP A 124 17.24 -3.74 1.76
CA ASP A 124 16.85 -2.37 1.49
C ASP A 124 16.33 -2.19 0.06
N ASP A 125 16.20 -3.27 -0.72
CA ASP A 125 15.58 -3.27 -2.04
C ASP A 125 14.34 -4.17 -2.01
N TRP A 126 13.18 -3.60 -2.29
CA TRP A 126 11.96 -4.40 -2.28
C TRP A 126 11.93 -5.44 -3.40
N LEU A 127 12.61 -5.19 -4.53
CA LEU A 127 12.65 -6.15 -5.64
C LEU A 127 13.28 -7.49 -5.24
N ASP A 128 14.12 -7.52 -4.19
CA ASP A 128 14.71 -8.75 -3.66
C ASP A 128 13.69 -9.67 -2.99
N TYR A 129 12.49 -9.16 -2.68
CA TYR A 129 11.42 -9.93 -2.05
C TYR A 129 10.38 -10.49 -3.06
N LEU A 130 10.51 -10.17 -4.36
CA LEU A 130 9.66 -10.65 -5.45
C LEU A 130 10.20 -11.94 -6.09
#